data_AF-A0A3D3CI69-F1
#
_entry.id   AF-A0A3D3CI69-F1
#
_cell.length_a   1.000
_cell.length_b   1.000
_cell.length_c   1.000
_cell.angle_alpha   90.00
_cell.angle_beta   90.00
_cell.angle_gamma   90.00
#
_symmetry.space_group_name_H-M   'P 1'
#
loop_
_entity.id
_entity.type
_entity.pdbx_description
1 polymer ?
#
loop_
_entity_poly.entity_id
_entity_poly.type
_entity_poly.pdbx_seq_one_letter_code
_entity_poly.pdbx_strand_id
1 'polypeptide(L)'
;MSDLERIRKKMQEQCLEKEEPFCSSACPFRLDVREFAARVRRGSFNSAFRTFANAVGFPGVVAALCHRPCEAVCPRREVDAAIALGDLEGAVLAHSTDLRPTSYNMPAKKGRFTVVGAGLSGLGCALRLTNRKYQVTVFERTDRIGGCLWDLPDPDASLADVDRQFMHERYDLRLNTEVTDLSELLEEFDGVYVATGSGGRAFGLLDDVRPDGFPMATRLPGVFIGGAVTGANPMEALAQGLRAATALEGWLKTGNMRSAPPAPPTRMILDPSALVPMPPVRPSDDGYGKEAAAAEAARCIQCRCDACIRHCSFLSHFEKFPKRVDEEVEITITPGTLDGNGTVATRLISTCNQCGLCGEVCPEDIDVGRYLRGAHNAMTAKGAMPWAWHEFWLRDMEFSESERAALVGRSPDGANEYVFFPGCQLGASDPRYVAGTYDLLVERNPSVAIALGCCGAPALWAGEEKLHKEVCDRIRNDWQALGSPTAILACPSCLQLFAEFLPDIPTVFLAD
;
A
#
# COMPACT_ATOMS: atom_id res chain seq x y z
N MET A 1 14.80 -8.51 -19.80
CA MET A 1 13.50 -8.70 -19.14
C MET A 1 12.42 -8.38 -20.16
N SER A 2 11.46 -9.27 -20.33
CA SER A 2 10.27 -8.95 -21.12
C SER A 2 9.50 -7.78 -20.47
N ASP A 3 8.68 -7.07 -21.23
CA ASP A 3 7.84 -6.00 -20.66
C ASP A 3 6.91 -6.53 -19.56
N LEU A 4 6.47 -7.80 -19.66
CA LEU A 4 5.65 -8.47 -18.65
C LEU A 4 6.40 -8.69 -17.34
N GLU A 5 7.63 -9.17 -17.41
CA GLU A 5 8.49 -9.33 -16.23
C GLU A 5 8.75 -7.98 -15.55
N ARG A 6 8.88 -6.89 -16.32
CA ARG A 6 9.03 -5.54 -15.77
C ARG A 6 7.79 -5.10 -15.01
N ILE A 7 6.60 -5.24 -15.59
CA ILE A 7 5.34 -4.84 -14.92
C ILE A 7 5.10 -5.71 -13.69
N ARG A 8 5.30 -7.03 -13.80
CA ARG A 8 5.22 -7.97 -12.67
C ARG A 8 6.13 -7.56 -11.53
N LYS A 9 7.40 -7.23 -11.82
CA LYS A 9 8.34 -6.75 -10.81
C LYS A 9 7.82 -5.50 -10.10
N LYS A 10 7.25 -4.53 -10.84
CA LYS A 10 6.58 -3.37 -10.22
C LYS A 10 5.40 -3.79 -9.33
N MET A 11 4.56 -4.72 -9.79
CA MET A 11 3.43 -5.23 -9.00
C MET A 11 3.91 -5.82 -7.66
N GLN A 12 4.99 -6.61 -7.67
CA GLN A 12 5.53 -7.28 -6.48
C GLN A 12 6.29 -6.33 -5.54
N GLU A 13 7.13 -5.46 -6.08
CA GLU A 13 8.07 -4.66 -5.30
C GLU A 13 7.59 -3.23 -5.03
N GLN A 14 6.85 -2.63 -5.95
CA GLN A 14 6.53 -1.20 -5.92
C GLN A 14 5.09 -0.89 -5.49
N CYS A 15 4.14 -1.80 -5.70
CA CYS A 15 2.73 -1.56 -5.35
C CYS A 15 2.55 -1.18 -3.87
N LEU A 16 1.88 -0.04 -3.65
CA LEU A 16 1.76 0.66 -2.36
C LEU A 16 0.57 0.21 -1.50
N GLU A 17 -0.21 -0.77 -1.95
CA GLU A 17 -1.46 -1.18 -1.28
C GLU A 17 -1.24 -1.59 0.20
N LYS A 18 -0.12 -2.25 0.50
CA LYS A 18 0.24 -2.71 1.85
C LYS A 18 0.99 -1.66 2.67
N GLU A 19 1.26 -0.47 2.12
CA GLU A 19 1.90 0.57 2.90
C GLU A 19 0.98 1.06 4.02
N GLU A 20 1.59 1.46 5.13
CA GLU A 20 0.88 2.03 6.25
C GLU A 20 0.35 3.43 5.91
N PRO A 21 -0.80 3.84 6.46
CA PRO A 21 -1.29 5.21 6.28
C PRO A 21 -0.32 6.21 6.93
N PHE A 22 -0.34 7.46 6.46
CA PHE A 22 0.54 8.55 6.91
C PHE A 22 0.66 8.64 8.43
N CYS A 23 -0.47 8.65 9.14
CA CYS A 23 -0.53 8.75 10.59
C CYS A 23 0.12 7.56 11.31
N SER A 24 -0.06 6.33 10.82
CA SER A 24 0.61 5.13 11.37
C SER A 24 2.11 5.16 11.09
N SER A 25 2.49 5.56 9.87
CA SER A 25 3.89 5.66 9.45
C SER A 25 4.69 6.65 10.30
N ALA A 26 4.09 7.80 10.64
CA ALA A 26 4.67 8.83 11.51
C ALA A 26 4.61 8.50 13.01
N CYS A 27 3.74 7.57 13.44
CA CYS A 27 3.63 7.20 14.84
C CYS A 27 4.86 6.39 15.28
N PRO A 28 5.58 6.79 16.35
CA PRO A 28 6.71 6.00 16.87
C PRO A 28 6.34 4.56 17.21
N PHE A 29 5.08 4.32 17.60
CA PHE A 29 4.55 3.01 17.94
C PHE A 29 3.97 2.24 16.74
N ARG A 30 3.82 2.87 15.57
CA ARG A 30 3.17 2.30 14.38
C ARG A 30 1.77 1.77 14.68
N LEU A 31 1.01 2.54 15.48
CA LEU A 31 -0.38 2.24 15.82
C LEU A 31 -1.20 2.06 14.54
N ASP A 32 -2.01 1.01 14.44
CA ASP A 32 -2.98 0.86 13.33
C ASP A 32 -4.13 1.85 13.52
N VAL A 33 -3.94 3.06 12.99
CA VAL A 33 -4.89 4.16 13.14
C VAL A 33 -6.19 3.89 12.38
N ARG A 34 -6.14 3.12 11.27
CA ARG A 34 -7.33 2.74 10.50
C ARG A 34 -8.27 1.91 11.35
N GLU A 35 -7.74 0.84 11.93
CA GLU A 35 -8.51 -0.06 12.80
C GLU A 35 -8.92 0.64 14.09
N PHE A 36 -8.03 1.44 14.69
CA PHE A 36 -8.35 2.24 15.87
C PHE A 36 -9.55 3.18 15.61
N ALA A 37 -9.47 4.03 14.57
CA ALA A 37 -10.54 4.96 14.23
C ALA A 37 -11.84 4.22 13.84
N ALA A 38 -11.75 3.10 13.12
CA ALA A 38 -12.91 2.29 12.79
C ALA A 38 -13.63 1.74 14.03
N ARG A 39 -12.88 1.34 15.06
CA ARG A 39 -13.44 0.88 16.35
C ARG A 39 -14.08 2.02 17.14
N VAL A 40 -13.44 3.18 17.21
CA VAL A 40 -14.00 4.36 17.88
C VAL A 40 -15.28 4.83 17.20
N ARG A 41 -15.29 4.89 15.85
CA ARG A 41 -16.49 5.20 15.05
C ARG A 41 -17.67 4.28 15.35
N ARG A 42 -17.41 3.00 15.64
CA ARG A 42 -18.44 2.01 16.00
C ARG A 42 -18.81 2.04 17.50
N GLY A 43 -18.26 2.96 18.29
CA GLY A 43 -18.44 3.02 19.75
C GLY A 43 -17.76 1.87 20.51
N SER A 44 -16.87 1.11 19.87
CA SER A 44 -16.18 -0.05 20.45
C SER A 44 -14.94 0.36 21.27
N PHE A 45 -15.10 1.19 22.30
CA PHE A 45 -13.99 1.78 23.08
C PHE A 45 -13.05 0.73 23.68
N ASN A 46 -13.57 -0.34 24.29
CA ASN A 46 -12.72 -1.43 24.83
C ASN A 46 -11.85 -2.11 23.77
N SER A 47 -12.38 -2.28 22.55
CA SER A 47 -11.59 -2.84 21.45
C SER A 47 -10.58 -1.82 20.91
N ALA A 48 -10.93 -0.54 20.84
CA ALA A 48 -10.00 0.52 20.47
C ALA A 48 -8.85 0.63 21.48
N PHE A 49 -9.16 0.59 22.79
CA PHE A 49 -8.19 0.57 23.87
C PHE A 49 -7.23 -0.60 23.74
N ARG A 50 -7.74 -1.81 23.47
CA ARG A 50 -6.87 -2.98 23.24
C ARG A 50 -5.92 -2.78 22.05
N THR A 51 -6.37 -2.18 20.94
CA THR A 51 -5.46 -1.83 19.82
C THR A 51 -4.39 -0.85 20.28
N PHE A 52 -4.80 0.20 20.99
CA PHE A 52 -3.91 1.24 21.47
C PHE A 52 -2.87 0.70 22.47
N ALA A 53 -3.32 0.04 23.54
CA ALA A 53 -2.47 -0.59 24.55
C ALA A 53 -1.50 -1.63 23.98
N ASN A 54 -1.98 -2.48 23.07
CA ASN A 54 -1.12 -3.45 22.40
C ASN A 54 -0.03 -2.82 21.53
N ALA A 55 -0.21 -1.59 21.04
CA ALA A 55 0.82 -0.87 20.31
C ALA A 55 1.78 -0.16 21.28
N VAL A 56 1.24 0.61 22.24
CA VAL A 56 2.02 1.62 22.97
C VAL A 56 2.54 1.19 24.33
N GLY A 57 2.09 0.04 24.86
CA GLY A 57 2.54 -0.46 26.16
C GLY A 57 1.90 0.26 27.35
N PHE A 58 2.05 1.58 27.45
CA PHE A 58 1.51 2.44 28.54
C PHE A 58 0.54 3.50 27.96
N PRO A 59 -0.74 3.16 27.72
CA PRO A 59 -1.72 4.04 27.10
C PRO A 59 -1.91 5.41 27.77
N GLY A 60 -1.99 5.44 29.09
CA GLY A 60 -2.21 6.66 29.86
C GLY A 60 -1.00 7.59 29.77
N VAL A 61 0.20 7.01 29.89
CA VAL A 61 1.47 7.73 29.70
C VAL A 61 1.57 8.32 28.29
N VAL A 62 1.24 7.52 27.26
CA VAL A 62 1.32 8.00 25.87
C VAL A 62 0.27 9.07 25.59
N ALA A 63 -0.96 8.93 26.07
CA ALA A 63 -1.97 9.97 25.92
C ALA A 63 -1.57 11.30 26.59
N ALA A 64 -0.81 11.25 27.69
CA ALA A 64 -0.32 12.45 28.38
C ALA A 64 0.88 13.12 27.68
N LEU A 65 1.77 12.34 27.04
CA LEU A 65 3.05 12.82 26.51
C LEU A 65 3.11 12.96 24.99
N CYS A 66 2.15 12.43 24.25
CA CYS A 66 2.19 12.39 22.79
C CYS A 66 2.17 13.80 22.19
N HIS A 67 3.14 14.10 21.31
CA HIS A 67 3.23 15.36 20.55
C HIS A 67 2.40 15.35 19.25
N ARG A 68 1.50 14.38 19.09
CA ARG A 68 0.55 14.26 17.97
C ARG A 68 1.20 14.30 16.57
N PRO A 69 2.25 13.51 16.27
CA PRO A 69 2.90 13.51 14.96
C PRO A 69 1.95 13.06 13.83
N CYS A 70 0.98 12.20 14.17
CA CYS A 70 -0.08 11.73 13.29
C CYS A 70 -0.95 12.86 12.72
N GLU A 71 -1.21 13.90 13.50
CA GLU A 71 -2.01 15.04 13.07
C GLU A 71 -1.23 15.85 12.04
N ALA A 72 0.08 16.05 12.26
CA ALA A 72 0.95 16.80 11.35
C ALA A 72 1.02 16.20 9.93
N VAL A 73 0.87 14.90 9.77
CA VAL A 73 0.92 14.21 8.47
C VAL A 73 -0.47 13.84 7.92
N CYS A 74 -1.55 14.23 8.60
CA CYS A 74 -2.90 13.88 8.16
C CYS A 74 -3.27 14.64 6.88
N PRO A 75 -3.62 13.95 5.78
CA PRO A 75 -3.94 14.60 4.50
C PRO A 75 -5.18 15.50 4.57
N ARG A 76 -6.10 15.26 5.52
CA ARG A 76 -7.26 16.14 5.75
C ARG A 76 -6.90 17.56 6.13
N ARG A 77 -5.68 17.81 6.65
CA ARG A 77 -5.21 19.16 6.99
C ARG A 77 -5.26 20.14 5.82
N GLU A 78 -5.14 19.64 4.60
CA GLU A 78 -5.18 20.47 3.39
C GLU A 78 -6.60 20.91 3.01
N VAL A 79 -7.63 20.26 3.57
CA VAL A 79 -9.04 20.49 3.20
C VAL A 79 -9.85 21.08 4.35
N ASP A 80 -9.72 20.53 5.56
CA ASP A 80 -10.38 21.04 6.76
C ASP A 80 -9.44 21.03 7.98
N ALA A 81 -9.32 19.89 8.64
CA ALA A 81 -8.49 19.70 9.83
C ALA A 81 -8.06 18.24 9.92
N ALA A 82 -6.91 18.00 10.55
CA ALA A 82 -6.51 16.65 10.90
C ALA A 82 -7.60 15.94 11.72
N ILE A 83 -7.58 14.60 11.70
CA ILE A 83 -8.29 13.83 12.70
C ILE A 83 -7.60 14.07 14.05
N ALA A 84 -8.36 14.49 15.05
CA ALA A 84 -7.87 14.78 16.40
C ALA A 84 -7.52 13.48 17.15
N LEU A 85 -6.51 12.75 16.67
CA LEU A 85 -6.22 11.39 17.11
C LEU A 85 -5.81 11.34 18.59
N GLY A 86 -5.06 12.33 19.09
CA GLY A 86 -4.70 12.39 20.50
C GLY A 86 -5.93 12.54 21.42
N ASP A 87 -6.92 13.32 20.99
CA ASP A 87 -8.18 13.47 21.73
C ASP A 87 -9.04 12.21 21.65
N LEU A 88 -8.99 11.48 20.53
CA LEU A 88 -9.64 10.16 20.41
C LEU A 88 -8.97 9.12 21.31
N GLU A 89 -7.64 9.12 21.45
CA GLU A 89 -6.90 8.27 22.39
C GLU A 89 -7.32 8.56 23.85
N GLY A 90 -7.43 9.85 24.21
CA GLY A 90 -7.97 10.28 25.50
C GLY A 90 -9.42 9.84 25.73
N ALA A 91 -10.28 9.96 24.71
CA ALA A 91 -11.66 9.49 24.78
C ALA A 91 -11.74 7.96 24.99
N VAL A 92 -10.86 7.20 24.33
CA VAL A 92 -10.77 5.76 24.52
C VAL A 92 -10.39 5.39 25.94
N LEU A 93 -9.44 6.10 26.55
CA LEU A 93 -9.09 5.90 27.96
C LEU A 93 -10.26 6.21 28.90
N ALA A 94 -10.97 7.32 28.67
CA ALA A 94 -12.07 7.77 29.52
C ALA A 94 -13.31 6.86 29.43
N HIS A 95 -13.62 6.34 28.24
CA HIS A 95 -14.88 5.62 27.98
C HIS A 95 -14.74 4.09 27.98
N SER A 96 -13.52 3.57 28.10
CA SER A 96 -13.28 2.14 28.26
C SER A 96 -13.64 1.66 29.66
N THR A 97 -14.41 0.58 29.73
CA THR A 97 -14.83 -0.03 31.01
C THR A 97 -13.78 -0.97 31.58
N ASP A 98 -12.81 -1.39 30.76
CA ASP A 98 -11.73 -2.29 31.15
C ASP A 98 -10.40 -1.81 30.56
N LEU A 99 -9.52 -1.34 31.44
CA LEU A 99 -8.17 -0.88 31.10
C LEU A 99 -7.09 -1.90 31.44
N ARG A 100 -7.46 -3.10 31.90
CA ARG A 100 -6.50 -4.12 32.31
C ARG A 100 -5.80 -4.72 31.08
N PRO A 101 -4.50 -5.02 31.17
CA PRO A 101 -3.80 -5.73 30.11
C PRO A 101 -4.35 -7.16 29.97
N THR A 102 -4.21 -7.73 28.77
CA THR A 102 -4.56 -9.13 28.53
C THR A 102 -3.64 -10.05 29.34
N SER A 103 -4.21 -10.86 30.23
CA SER A 103 -3.46 -11.91 30.93
C SER A 103 -3.20 -13.10 30.01
N TYR A 104 -1.94 -13.31 29.63
CA TYR A 104 -1.54 -14.50 28.88
C TYR A 104 -1.09 -15.62 29.83
N ASN A 105 -1.81 -16.75 29.82
CA ASN A 105 -1.38 -17.95 30.52
C ASN A 105 -0.36 -18.72 29.65
N MET A 106 0.89 -18.27 29.66
CA MET A 106 2.00 -18.90 28.96
C MET A 106 3.06 -19.38 29.96
N PRO A 107 3.75 -20.52 29.71
CA PRO A 107 4.82 -20.99 30.57
C PRO A 107 6.02 -20.02 30.53
N ALA A 108 6.77 -19.98 31.63
CA ALA A 108 8.04 -19.26 31.68
C ALA A 108 9.00 -19.76 30.59
N LYS A 109 9.65 -18.83 29.91
CA LYS A 109 10.68 -19.12 28.90
C LYS A 109 12.05 -19.16 29.54
N LYS A 110 12.95 -19.95 28.95
CA LYS A 110 14.39 -19.89 29.26
C LYS A 110 14.97 -18.59 28.72
N GLY A 111 15.89 -17.98 29.44
CA GLY A 111 16.52 -16.71 29.10
C GLY A 111 16.33 -15.67 30.20
N ARG A 112 17.44 -15.07 30.63
CA ARG A 112 17.50 -14.01 31.65
C ARG A 112 17.95 -12.72 30.98
N PHE A 113 17.13 -11.69 31.07
CA PHE A 113 17.46 -10.37 30.54
C PHE A 113 17.62 -9.36 31.67
N THR A 114 18.48 -8.38 31.45
CA THR A 114 18.63 -7.24 32.35
C THR A 114 18.39 -5.92 31.64
N VAL A 115 17.80 -4.98 32.36
CA VAL A 115 17.52 -3.62 31.90
C VAL A 115 18.18 -2.64 32.87
N VAL A 116 19.02 -1.75 32.35
CA VAL A 116 19.71 -0.71 33.12
C VAL A 116 18.97 0.61 32.96
N GLY A 117 18.22 1.00 33.97
CA GLY A 117 17.36 2.18 34.04
C GLY A 117 15.88 1.82 34.07
N ALA A 118 15.15 2.30 35.08
CA ALA A 118 13.70 2.10 35.25
C ALA A 118 12.88 3.33 34.80
N GLY A 119 13.35 4.05 33.76
CA GLY A 119 12.58 5.07 33.07
C GLY A 119 11.67 4.48 31.97
N LEU A 120 10.99 5.34 31.21
CA LEU A 120 10.03 4.94 30.17
C LEU A 120 10.52 3.83 29.22
N SER A 121 11.72 4.02 28.66
CA SER A 121 12.31 3.06 27.72
C SER A 121 12.58 1.70 28.39
N GLY A 122 13.23 1.72 29.55
CA GLY A 122 13.54 0.50 30.29
C GLY A 122 12.30 -0.26 30.75
N LEU A 123 11.31 0.46 31.30
CA LEU A 123 10.02 -0.12 31.68
C LEU A 123 9.25 -0.68 30.48
N GLY A 124 9.30 -0.02 29.32
CA GLY A 124 8.69 -0.54 28.09
C GLY A 124 9.35 -1.84 27.63
N CYS A 125 10.68 -1.92 27.71
CA CYS A 125 11.42 -3.16 27.42
C CYS A 125 11.04 -4.27 28.38
N ALA A 126 11.08 -3.98 29.69
CA ALA A 126 10.73 -4.92 30.74
C ALA A 126 9.30 -5.45 30.55
N LEU A 127 8.32 -4.58 30.30
CA LEU A 127 6.93 -4.94 30.05
C LEU A 127 6.78 -5.96 28.91
N ARG A 128 7.48 -5.76 27.79
CA ARG A 128 7.36 -6.65 26.64
C ARG A 128 8.06 -7.99 26.85
N LEU A 129 9.20 -7.99 27.55
CA LEU A 129 9.90 -9.22 27.90
C LEU A 129 9.10 -10.06 28.91
N THR A 130 8.54 -9.44 29.95
CA THR A 130 7.71 -10.13 30.96
C THR A 130 6.41 -10.64 30.37
N ASN A 131 5.72 -9.87 29.51
CA ASN A 131 4.55 -10.34 28.74
C ASN A 131 4.85 -11.62 27.93
N ARG A 132 6.09 -11.76 27.43
CA ARG A 132 6.58 -12.96 26.71
C ARG A 132 7.11 -14.05 27.64
N LYS A 133 6.99 -13.85 28.96
CA LYS A 133 7.34 -14.75 30.06
C LYS A 133 8.84 -15.01 30.21
N TYR A 134 9.66 -14.02 29.91
CA TYR A 134 11.10 -14.04 30.24
C TYR A 134 11.36 -13.54 31.65
N GLN A 135 12.45 -13.99 32.26
CA GLN A 135 12.95 -13.43 33.52
C GLN A 135 13.65 -12.11 33.23
N VAL A 136 13.22 -11.04 33.90
CA VAL A 136 13.76 -9.70 33.73
C VAL A 136 14.20 -9.15 35.07
N THR A 137 15.42 -8.63 35.12
CA THR A 137 15.93 -7.82 36.24
C THR A 137 16.10 -6.39 35.75
N VAL A 138 15.59 -5.42 36.52
CA VAL A 138 15.70 -3.99 36.23
C VAL A 138 16.54 -3.34 37.32
N PHE A 139 17.65 -2.73 36.92
CA PHE A 139 18.53 -1.96 37.80
C PHE A 139 18.22 -0.48 37.68
N GLU A 140 18.01 0.20 38.80
CA GLU A 140 17.72 1.62 38.87
C GLU A 140 18.62 2.29 39.89
N ARG A 141 19.26 3.39 39.48
CA ARG A 141 20.21 4.13 40.32
C ARG A 141 19.51 4.84 41.48
N THR A 142 18.29 5.29 41.26
CA THR A 142 17.50 6.03 42.26
C THR A 142 16.67 5.09 43.14
N ASP A 143 16.00 5.67 44.13
CA ASP A 143 15.11 4.97 45.06
C ASP A 143 13.69 4.74 44.50
N ARG A 144 13.45 5.10 43.23
CA ARG A 144 12.12 5.04 42.60
C ARG A 144 12.20 4.82 41.09
N ILE A 145 11.17 4.21 40.52
CA ILE A 145 11.04 4.05 39.06
C ILE A 145 10.42 5.30 38.41
N GLY A 146 10.33 5.33 37.08
CA GLY A 146 9.53 6.31 36.34
C GLY A 146 10.35 7.36 35.60
N GLY A 147 11.56 7.69 36.06
CA GLY A 147 12.45 8.63 35.38
C GLY A 147 11.76 9.97 35.08
N CYS A 148 11.68 10.37 33.81
CA CYS A 148 11.05 11.63 33.40
C CYS A 148 9.53 11.71 33.66
N LEU A 149 8.86 10.62 34.07
CA LEU A 149 7.47 10.69 34.50
C LEU A 149 7.27 11.61 35.70
N TRP A 150 8.31 11.78 36.54
CA TRP A 150 8.27 12.69 37.70
C TRP A 150 8.26 14.17 37.32
N ASP A 151 8.57 14.51 36.07
CA ASP A 151 8.55 15.88 35.56
C ASP A 151 7.15 16.27 35.02
N LEU A 152 6.19 15.33 35.01
CA LEU A 152 4.82 15.57 34.58
C LEU A 152 3.99 16.29 35.65
N PRO A 153 2.93 17.02 35.25
CA PRO A 153 2.00 17.62 36.21
C PRO A 153 1.31 16.61 37.12
N ASP A 154 1.01 15.41 36.61
CA ASP A 154 0.41 14.30 37.35
C ASP A 154 1.25 13.02 37.18
N PRO A 155 2.35 12.89 37.94
CA PRO A 155 3.22 11.73 37.88
C PRO A 155 2.54 10.48 38.44
N ASP A 156 1.63 10.63 39.43
CA ASP A 156 0.94 9.53 40.09
C ASP A 156 -0.02 8.82 39.13
N ALA A 157 -0.77 9.55 38.30
CA ALA A 157 -1.62 8.94 37.27
C ALA A 157 -0.80 8.18 36.22
N SER A 158 0.38 8.69 35.86
CA SER A 158 1.29 8.05 34.91
C SER A 158 1.88 6.75 35.47
N LEU A 159 2.31 6.77 36.74
CA LEU A 159 2.81 5.58 37.44
C LEU A 159 1.70 4.55 37.68
N ALA A 160 0.47 5.00 37.97
CA ALA A 160 -0.68 4.11 38.09
C ALA A 160 -1.01 3.40 36.76
N ASP A 161 -0.77 4.04 35.61
CA ASP A 161 -0.85 3.36 34.32
C ASP A 161 0.27 2.33 34.16
N VAL A 162 1.52 2.66 34.51
CA VAL A 162 2.63 1.69 34.51
C VAL A 162 2.28 0.46 35.35
N ASP A 163 1.86 0.65 36.60
CA ASP A 163 1.48 -0.43 37.52
C ASP A 163 0.34 -1.28 36.95
N ARG A 164 -0.67 -0.64 36.36
CA ARG A 164 -1.80 -1.32 35.71
C ARG A 164 -1.32 -2.25 34.60
N GLN A 165 -0.40 -1.80 33.75
CA GLN A 165 0.10 -2.62 32.64
C GLN A 165 1.00 -3.77 33.10
N PHE A 166 1.62 -3.64 34.28
CA PHE A 166 2.39 -4.72 34.92
C PHE A 166 1.55 -5.64 35.82
N MET A 167 0.25 -5.42 36.01
CA MET A 167 -0.53 -6.11 37.06
C MET A 167 -0.54 -7.66 36.99
N HIS A 168 -0.25 -8.24 35.82
CA HIS A 168 -0.16 -9.69 35.60
C HIS A 168 1.27 -10.20 35.41
N GLU A 169 2.24 -9.30 35.48
CA GLU A 169 3.64 -9.54 35.18
C GLU A 169 4.52 -9.23 36.40
N ARG A 170 5.69 -9.87 36.47
CA ARG A 170 6.66 -9.62 37.54
C ARG A 170 8.05 -9.50 36.94
N TYR A 171 8.82 -8.57 37.47
CA TYR A 171 10.24 -8.41 37.20
C TYR A 171 10.96 -8.17 38.53
N ASP A 172 12.25 -8.51 38.59
CA ASP A 172 13.08 -8.24 39.75
C ASP A 172 13.59 -6.79 39.68
N LEU A 173 13.26 -5.97 40.67
CA LEU A 173 13.61 -4.54 40.68
C LEU A 173 14.69 -4.28 41.73
N ARG A 174 15.83 -3.74 41.27
CA ARG A 174 16.98 -3.37 42.10
C ARG A 174 17.13 -1.85 42.12
N LEU A 175 16.46 -1.21 43.08
CA LEU A 175 16.58 0.23 43.34
C LEU A 175 17.90 0.56 44.05
N ASN A 176 18.29 1.83 44.05
CA ASN A 176 19.54 2.33 44.66
C ASN A 176 20.79 1.57 44.19
N THR A 177 20.75 1.04 42.96
CA THR A 177 21.80 0.19 42.41
C THR A 177 22.33 0.82 41.12
N GLU A 178 23.43 1.55 41.23
CA GLU A 178 24.10 2.13 40.07
C GLU A 178 24.94 1.07 39.34
N VAL A 179 24.65 0.85 38.06
CA VAL A 179 25.50 0.03 37.20
C VAL A 179 26.65 0.89 36.66
N THR A 180 27.87 0.60 37.10
CA THR A 180 29.08 1.30 36.66
C THR A 180 29.80 0.60 35.52
N ASP A 181 29.64 -0.72 35.41
CA ASP A 181 30.26 -1.59 34.41
C ASP A 181 29.27 -2.67 33.93
N LEU A 182 29.38 -3.11 32.67
CA LEU A 182 28.46 -4.09 32.07
C LEU A 182 28.98 -5.54 32.12
N SER A 183 30.24 -5.77 32.50
CA SER A 183 30.88 -7.09 32.42
C SER A 183 30.20 -8.11 33.32
N GLU A 184 29.89 -7.73 34.57
CA GLU A 184 29.16 -8.59 35.51
C GLU A 184 27.76 -8.95 34.98
N LEU A 185 27.09 -7.99 34.34
CA LEU A 185 25.78 -8.21 33.74
C LEU A 185 25.84 -9.15 32.53
N LEU A 186 26.93 -9.12 31.77
CA LEU A 186 27.13 -10.01 30.62
C LEU A 186 27.48 -11.45 31.03
N GLU A 187 28.06 -11.64 32.21
CA GLU A 187 28.28 -12.98 32.79
C GLU A 187 26.99 -13.57 33.37
N GLU A 188 26.12 -12.74 33.93
CA GLU A 188 24.88 -13.19 34.59
C GLU A 188 23.69 -13.30 33.62
N PHE A 189 23.56 -12.42 32.63
CA PHE A 189 22.36 -12.32 31.79
C PHE A 189 22.64 -12.68 30.33
N ASP A 190 21.66 -13.26 29.66
CA ASP A 190 21.74 -13.63 28.24
C ASP A 190 21.61 -12.41 27.31
N GLY A 191 21.18 -11.26 27.84
CA GLY A 191 21.13 -10.00 27.11
C GLY A 191 20.86 -8.79 28.02
N VAL A 192 21.42 -7.65 27.62
CA VAL A 192 21.42 -6.39 28.37
C VAL A 192 20.77 -5.29 27.55
N TYR A 193 19.84 -4.53 28.14
CA TYR A 193 19.33 -3.29 27.57
C TYR A 193 19.71 -2.07 28.41
N VAL A 194 20.44 -1.13 27.81
CA VAL A 194 20.87 0.12 28.44
C VAL A 194 19.87 1.23 28.13
N ALA A 195 19.20 1.74 29.16
CA ALA A 195 18.16 2.75 29.09
C ALA A 195 18.31 3.80 30.21
N THR A 196 19.53 4.30 30.41
CA THR A 196 19.94 5.14 31.55
C THR A 196 19.42 6.59 31.52
N GLY A 197 18.64 6.97 30.50
CA GLY A 197 18.04 8.29 30.37
C GLY A 197 19.00 9.38 29.87
N SER A 198 18.47 10.60 29.73
CA SER A 198 19.27 11.75 29.27
C SER A 198 20.35 12.10 30.31
N GLY A 199 21.60 12.27 29.87
CA GLY A 199 22.74 12.47 30.76
C GLY A 199 23.17 11.21 31.55
N GLY A 200 22.54 10.06 31.29
CA GLY A 200 22.90 8.77 31.88
C GLY A 200 24.18 8.19 31.29
N ARG A 201 24.76 7.20 31.99
CA ARG A 201 25.94 6.48 31.52
C ARG A 201 25.60 5.65 30.30
N ALA A 202 26.29 5.90 29.19
CA ALA A 202 26.11 5.16 27.95
C ALA A 202 27.17 4.08 27.71
N PHE A 203 28.12 3.90 28.63
CA PHE A 203 29.15 2.84 28.59
C PHE A 203 30.00 2.81 27.31
N GLY A 204 30.18 3.97 26.66
CA GLY A 204 30.90 4.05 25.38
C GLY A 204 30.13 3.44 24.20
N LEU A 205 28.82 3.19 24.33
CA LEU A 205 28.00 2.51 23.32
C LEU A 205 27.38 3.46 22.29
N LEU A 206 27.51 4.79 22.45
CA LEU A 206 26.84 5.78 21.59
C LEU A 206 27.49 5.96 20.22
N ASP A 207 28.79 5.67 20.10
CA ASP A 207 29.52 5.80 18.84
C ASP A 207 28.94 4.88 17.73
N ASP A 208 28.10 3.93 18.12
CA ASP A 208 27.45 2.92 17.28
C ASP A 208 25.94 3.16 17.06
N VAL A 209 25.36 4.24 17.61
CA VAL A 209 23.92 4.50 17.60
C VAL A 209 23.56 5.61 16.62
N ARG A 210 22.64 5.33 15.70
CA ARG A 210 22.08 6.34 14.80
C ARG A 210 20.95 7.12 15.49
N PRO A 211 20.99 8.47 15.52
CA PRO A 211 19.93 9.29 16.11
C PRO A 211 18.57 9.17 15.42
N ASP A 212 18.57 8.90 14.11
CA ASP A 212 17.45 9.03 13.18
C ASP A 212 16.76 7.69 12.80
N GLY A 213 17.25 6.55 13.29
CA GLY A 213 16.55 5.27 13.14
C GLY A 213 17.43 4.03 13.28
N PHE A 214 16.90 3.02 13.99
CA PHE A 214 17.41 1.67 14.31
C PHE A 214 18.71 1.20 13.62
N PRO A 215 19.72 0.64 14.32
CA PRO A 215 19.62 -0.28 15.49
C PRO A 215 19.94 0.28 16.88
N MET A 216 19.28 -0.31 17.89
CA MET A 216 19.70 -0.32 19.31
C MET A 216 20.82 -1.33 19.58
N ALA A 217 21.22 -2.14 18.60
CA ALA A 217 22.29 -3.12 18.75
C ALA A 217 23.63 -2.41 18.83
N THR A 218 24.45 -2.80 19.79
CA THR A 218 25.81 -2.28 19.94
C THR A 218 26.82 -3.26 19.35
N ARG A 219 28.10 -2.88 19.33
CA ARG A 219 29.20 -3.81 19.00
C ARG A 219 29.44 -4.85 20.08
N LEU A 220 28.98 -4.62 21.31
CA LEU A 220 29.10 -5.59 22.40
C LEU A 220 28.05 -6.69 22.21
N PRO A 221 28.46 -7.98 22.08
CA PRO A 221 27.54 -9.09 21.92
C PRO A 221 26.48 -9.12 23.04
N GLY A 222 25.20 -9.21 22.66
CA GLY A 222 24.09 -9.27 23.60
C GLY A 222 23.71 -7.94 24.27
N VAL A 223 24.38 -6.83 23.95
CA VAL A 223 24.07 -5.51 24.53
C VAL A 223 23.34 -4.63 23.54
N PHE A 224 22.21 -4.11 23.98
CA PHE A 224 21.40 -3.14 23.27
C PHE A 224 21.31 -1.82 24.06
N ILE A 225 21.17 -0.68 23.39
CA ILE A 225 21.04 0.64 24.01
C ILE A 225 19.92 1.44 23.33
N GLY A 226 19.16 2.19 24.12
CA GLY A 226 18.12 3.08 23.60
C GLY A 226 17.51 3.96 24.69
N GLY A 227 16.44 4.66 24.34
CA GLY A 227 15.84 5.67 25.21
C GLY A 227 16.56 7.01 25.15
N ALA A 228 16.27 7.90 26.10
CA ALA A 228 16.77 9.28 26.06
C ALA A 228 18.32 9.41 26.14
N VAL A 229 19.04 8.35 26.51
CA VAL A 229 20.52 8.32 26.45
C VAL A 229 21.05 8.48 25.01
N THR A 230 20.23 8.14 24.00
CA THR A 230 20.57 8.27 22.58
C THR A 230 20.06 9.57 21.95
N GLY A 231 19.46 10.46 22.76
CA GLY A 231 18.84 11.71 22.28
C GLY A 231 17.35 11.58 21.90
N ALA A 232 16.77 10.39 22.03
CA ALA A 232 15.35 10.16 21.74
C ALA A 232 14.43 10.96 22.68
N ASN A 233 13.34 11.50 22.13
CA ASN A 233 12.27 12.09 22.95
C ASN A 233 11.49 11.02 23.73
N PRO A 234 10.65 11.36 24.73
CA PRO A 234 9.95 10.36 25.56
C PRO A 234 9.14 9.29 24.79
N MET A 235 8.49 9.65 23.68
CA MET A 235 7.68 8.71 22.88
C MET A 235 8.55 7.79 22.03
N GLU A 236 9.59 8.34 21.41
CA GLU A 236 10.62 7.55 20.72
C GLU A 236 11.34 6.61 21.67
N ALA A 237 11.68 7.10 22.87
CA ALA A 237 12.35 6.32 23.91
C ALA A 237 11.50 5.12 24.35
N LEU A 238 10.20 5.33 24.61
CA LEU A 238 9.30 4.23 24.93
C LEU A 238 9.18 3.24 23.76
N ALA A 239 9.01 3.74 22.53
CA ALA A 239 8.92 2.90 21.33
C ALA A 239 10.19 2.06 21.10
N GLN A 240 11.37 2.65 21.35
CA GLN A 240 12.66 1.95 21.33
C GLN A 240 12.68 0.82 22.38
N GLY A 241 12.31 1.11 23.63
CA GLY A 241 12.22 0.11 24.69
C GLY A 241 11.32 -1.08 24.35
N LEU A 242 10.10 -0.82 23.88
CA LEU A 242 9.15 -1.87 23.48
C LEU A 242 9.70 -2.77 22.36
N ARG A 243 10.45 -2.19 21.42
CA ARG A 243 11.08 -2.92 20.31
C ARG A 243 12.35 -3.65 20.74
N ALA A 244 13.07 -3.17 21.75
CA ALA A 244 14.29 -3.79 22.29
C ALA A 244 14.02 -5.21 22.77
N ALA A 245 12.83 -5.46 23.32
CA ALA A 245 12.41 -6.80 23.72
C ALA A 245 12.42 -7.81 22.54
N THR A 246 12.04 -7.39 21.33
CA THR A 246 12.13 -8.23 20.12
C THR A 246 13.56 -8.47 19.68
N ALA A 247 14.41 -7.45 19.77
CA ALA A 247 15.82 -7.60 19.42
C ALA A 247 16.56 -8.53 20.39
N LEU A 248 16.32 -8.40 21.70
CA LEU A 248 16.84 -9.29 22.73
C LEU A 248 16.37 -10.74 22.56
N GLU A 249 15.08 -10.95 22.27
CA GLU A 249 14.57 -12.29 21.99
C GLU A 249 15.18 -12.88 20.70
N GLY A 250 15.39 -12.06 19.67
CA GLY A 250 16.06 -12.46 18.43
C GLY A 250 17.51 -12.87 18.67
N TRP A 251 18.24 -12.09 19.48
CA TRP A 251 19.60 -12.39 19.92
C TRP A 251 19.65 -13.74 20.64
N LEU A 252 18.82 -13.93 21.67
CA LEU A 252 18.79 -15.19 22.44
C LEU A 252 18.54 -16.41 21.55
N LYS A 253 17.67 -16.29 20.54
CA LYS A 253 17.30 -17.40 19.66
C LYS A 253 18.32 -17.70 18.56
N THR A 254 19.04 -16.69 18.09
CA THR A 254 19.80 -16.80 16.83
C THR A 254 21.27 -16.40 16.93
N GLY A 255 21.69 -15.78 18.04
CA GLY A 255 23.00 -15.14 18.16
C GLY A 255 23.19 -13.94 17.22
N ASN A 256 22.13 -13.45 16.57
CA ASN A 256 22.20 -12.29 15.69
C ASN A 256 21.60 -11.06 16.36
N MET A 257 22.35 -9.96 16.34
CA MET A 257 21.89 -8.64 16.82
C MET A 257 21.36 -7.76 15.68
N ARG A 258 20.98 -8.36 14.55
CA ARG A 258 20.45 -7.60 13.40
C ARG A 258 19.15 -6.92 13.80
N SER A 259 19.11 -5.59 13.68
CA SER A 259 17.86 -4.85 13.78
C SER A 259 17.27 -4.61 12.40
N ALA A 260 15.94 -4.68 12.30
CA ALA A 260 15.26 -4.21 11.11
C ALA A 260 15.51 -2.70 10.96
N PRO A 261 15.78 -2.20 9.73
CA PRO A 261 15.85 -0.76 9.50
C PRO A 261 14.50 -0.12 9.84
N PRO A 262 14.48 1.18 10.19
CA PRO A 262 13.22 1.90 10.31
C PRO A 262 12.45 1.77 9.00
N ALA A 263 11.17 1.41 9.08
CA ALA A 263 10.33 1.37 7.90
C ALA A 263 10.18 2.82 7.36
N PRO A 264 10.38 3.04 6.05
CA PRO A 264 10.36 4.37 5.47
C PRO A 264 8.97 5.03 5.65
N PRO A 265 8.91 6.37 5.53
CA PRO A 265 7.65 7.07 5.36
C PRO A 265 6.83 6.46 4.22
N THR A 266 5.50 6.50 4.35
CA THR A 266 4.65 6.05 3.24
C THR A 266 4.85 6.92 2.00
N ARG A 267 4.89 6.26 0.84
CA ARG A 267 4.91 6.86 -0.49
C ARG A 267 3.52 6.94 -1.10
N MET A 268 2.50 6.49 -0.36
CA MET A 268 1.11 6.51 -0.80
C MET A 268 0.72 7.89 -1.31
N ILE A 269 0.10 7.94 -2.48
CA ILE A 269 -0.56 9.13 -3.00
C ILE A 269 -2.05 8.88 -2.90
N LEU A 270 -2.76 9.80 -2.24
CA LEU A 270 -4.21 9.72 -2.13
C LEU A 270 -4.88 10.41 -3.30
N ASP A 271 -6.02 9.85 -3.71
CA ASP A 271 -6.92 10.51 -4.64
C ASP A 271 -7.52 11.75 -3.96
N PRO A 272 -7.35 12.97 -4.52
CA PRO A 272 -7.93 14.19 -3.96
C PRO A 272 -9.46 14.11 -3.80
N SER A 273 -10.15 13.35 -4.66
CA SER A 273 -11.60 13.16 -4.57
C SER A 273 -12.05 12.39 -3.32
N ALA A 274 -11.14 11.66 -2.66
CA ALA A 274 -11.44 10.98 -1.40
C ALA A 274 -11.58 11.95 -0.21
N LEU A 275 -11.08 13.19 -0.33
CA LEU A 275 -11.08 14.19 0.74
C LEU A 275 -12.28 15.12 0.61
N VAL A 276 -13.48 14.61 0.91
CA VAL A 276 -14.68 15.45 1.00
C VAL A 276 -14.61 16.33 2.27
N PRO A 277 -14.77 17.66 2.17
CA PRO A 277 -14.76 18.55 3.32
C PRO A 277 -15.80 18.14 4.37
N MET A 278 -15.36 18.03 5.63
CA MET A 278 -16.19 17.67 6.78
C MET A 278 -15.65 18.40 8.02
N PRO A 279 -16.44 19.34 8.61
CA PRO A 279 -16.00 20.14 9.74
C PRO A 279 -15.49 19.29 10.91
N PRO A 280 -14.40 19.70 11.61
CA PRO A 280 -13.94 19.01 12.80
C PRO A 280 -14.97 19.06 13.92
N VAL A 281 -15.12 17.95 14.62
CA VAL A 281 -15.86 17.93 15.89
C VAL A 281 -14.93 18.52 16.95
N ARG A 282 -15.45 19.38 17.82
CA ARG A 282 -14.64 19.94 18.91
C ARG A 282 -14.92 19.16 20.20
N PRO A 283 -13.89 18.80 20.98
CA PRO A 283 -14.10 18.23 22.30
C PRO A 283 -14.69 19.29 23.24
N SER A 284 -15.33 18.83 24.31
CA SER A 284 -15.68 19.68 25.45
C SER A 284 -14.47 19.90 26.36
N ASP A 285 -14.61 20.69 27.42
CA ASP A 285 -13.54 20.91 28.40
C ASP A 285 -13.08 19.60 29.07
N ASP A 286 -13.98 18.62 29.20
CA ASP A 286 -13.71 17.28 29.73
C ASP A 286 -13.26 16.27 28.65
N GLY A 287 -12.94 16.75 27.44
CA GLY A 287 -12.61 15.92 26.28
C GLY A 287 -13.83 15.50 25.47
N TYR A 288 -13.70 14.43 24.66
CA TYR A 288 -14.81 13.94 23.85
C TYR A 288 -15.76 13.04 24.65
N GLY A 289 -17.06 13.32 24.56
CA GLY A 289 -18.10 12.32 24.83
C GLY A 289 -18.10 11.20 23.78
N LYS A 290 -18.77 10.08 24.07
CA LYS A 290 -18.78 8.90 23.18
C LYS A 290 -19.26 9.21 21.76
N GLU A 291 -20.34 9.97 21.63
CA GLU A 291 -20.92 10.34 20.33
C GLU A 291 -20.00 11.29 19.56
N ALA A 292 -19.42 12.28 20.24
CA ALA A 292 -18.50 13.23 19.64
C ALA A 292 -17.21 12.55 19.16
N ALA A 293 -16.66 11.61 19.96
CA ALA A 293 -15.52 10.79 19.55
C ALA A 293 -15.83 9.93 18.32
N ALA A 294 -17.01 9.30 18.28
CA ALA A 294 -17.44 8.51 17.13
C ALA A 294 -17.60 9.37 15.87
N ALA A 295 -18.15 10.58 16.00
CA ALA A 295 -18.32 11.54 14.92
C ALA A 295 -16.96 12.06 14.40
N GLU A 296 -16.02 12.38 15.29
CA GLU A 296 -14.67 12.77 14.88
C GLU A 296 -13.94 11.62 14.18
N ALA A 297 -14.03 10.40 14.73
CA ALA A 297 -13.46 9.21 14.10
C ALA A 297 -14.09 8.90 12.73
N ALA A 298 -15.35 9.29 12.50
CA ALA A 298 -16.04 9.11 11.22
C ALA A 298 -15.47 10.00 10.10
N ARG A 299 -14.76 11.09 10.42
CA ARG A 299 -14.04 11.92 9.43
C ARG A 299 -12.84 11.19 8.81
N CYS A 300 -12.35 10.12 9.44
CA CYS A 300 -11.21 9.34 8.94
C CYS A 300 -11.55 8.67 7.61
N ILE A 301 -10.80 9.01 6.54
CA ILE A 301 -11.01 8.46 5.18
C ILE A 301 -10.40 7.08 4.97
N GLN A 302 -9.84 6.45 6.02
CA GLN A 302 -9.23 5.12 5.95
C GLN A 302 -8.15 5.01 4.86
N CYS A 303 -7.19 5.96 4.87
CA CYS A 303 -6.14 6.13 3.85
C CYS A 303 -5.56 4.79 3.36
N ARG A 304 -5.64 4.55 2.05
CA ARG A 304 -5.11 3.38 1.36
C ARG A 304 -4.76 3.78 -0.07
N CYS A 305 -3.69 3.21 -0.63
CA CYS A 305 -3.46 3.30 -2.07
C CYS A 305 -4.50 2.42 -2.77
N ASP A 306 -5.58 3.04 -3.26
CA ASP A 306 -6.70 2.34 -3.89
C ASP A 306 -7.07 2.86 -5.29
N ALA A 307 -6.28 3.78 -5.86
CA ALA A 307 -6.57 4.41 -7.16
C ALA A 307 -6.88 3.41 -8.27
N CYS A 308 -6.10 2.32 -8.36
CA CYS A 308 -6.32 1.29 -9.35
C CYS A 308 -7.65 0.55 -9.17
N ILE A 309 -8.12 0.33 -7.94
CA ILE A 309 -9.44 -0.27 -7.69
C ILE A 309 -10.55 0.76 -7.88
N ARG A 310 -10.35 1.98 -7.40
CA ARG A 310 -11.33 3.06 -7.44
C ARG A 310 -11.73 3.44 -8.87
N HIS A 311 -10.76 3.47 -9.78
CA HIS A 311 -10.96 3.93 -11.16
C HIS A 311 -11.10 2.78 -12.17
N CYS A 312 -10.67 1.56 -11.86
CA CYS A 312 -10.77 0.42 -12.78
C CYS A 312 -11.94 -0.51 -12.42
N SER A 313 -12.98 -0.53 -13.27
CA SER A 313 -14.12 -1.44 -13.12
C SER A 313 -13.72 -2.91 -13.04
N PHE A 314 -12.67 -3.32 -13.74
CA PHE A 314 -12.15 -4.70 -13.66
C PHE A 314 -11.59 -5.02 -12.27
N LEU A 315 -10.66 -4.19 -11.76
CA LEU A 315 -10.05 -4.44 -10.44
C LEU A 315 -11.06 -4.31 -9.31
N SER A 316 -12.02 -3.38 -9.44
CA SER A 316 -13.17 -3.23 -8.54
C SER A 316 -14.06 -4.46 -8.55
N HIS A 317 -14.47 -4.95 -9.72
CA HIS A 317 -15.34 -6.12 -9.85
C HIS A 317 -14.76 -7.38 -9.20
N PHE A 318 -13.45 -7.62 -9.35
CA PHE A 318 -12.78 -8.76 -8.74
C PHE A 318 -12.30 -8.51 -7.30
N GLU A 319 -12.37 -7.27 -6.81
CA GLU A 319 -11.81 -6.83 -5.52
C GLU A 319 -10.32 -7.21 -5.36
N LYS A 320 -9.56 -7.17 -6.45
CA LYS A 320 -8.15 -7.61 -6.49
C LYS A 320 -7.22 -6.45 -6.82
N PHE A 321 -6.26 -6.22 -5.93
CA PHE A 321 -5.14 -5.34 -6.18
C PHE A 321 -4.09 -5.99 -7.09
N PRO A 322 -3.17 -5.21 -7.70
CA PRO A 322 -2.18 -5.73 -8.63
C PRO A 322 -1.42 -6.96 -8.10
N LYS A 323 -0.90 -6.95 -6.87
CA LYS A 323 -0.20 -8.12 -6.27
C LYS A 323 -1.04 -9.40 -6.30
N ARG A 324 -2.33 -9.30 -5.98
CA ARG A 324 -3.23 -10.45 -5.96
C ARG A 324 -3.58 -10.94 -7.36
N VAL A 325 -3.65 -10.02 -8.33
CA VAL A 325 -3.80 -10.35 -9.76
C VAL A 325 -2.58 -11.13 -10.24
N ASP A 326 -1.35 -10.66 -9.95
CA ASP A 326 -0.12 -11.39 -10.30
C ASP A 326 -0.12 -12.81 -9.73
N GLU A 327 -0.37 -12.98 -8.43
CA GLU A 327 -0.40 -14.31 -7.79
C GLU A 327 -1.34 -15.31 -8.52
N GLU A 328 -2.53 -14.87 -8.92
CA GLU A 328 -3.52 -15.72 -9.59
C GLU A 328 -3.19 -15.98 -11.06
N VAL A 329 -2.70 -14.96 -11.75
CA VAL A 329 -2.24 -15.08 -13.14
C VAL A 329 -1.06 -16.03 -13.22
N GLU A 330 -0.09 -15.94 -12.30
CA GLU A 330 1.08 -16.81 -12.26
C GLU A 330 0.74 -18.28 -12.06
N ILE A 331 -0.22 -18.58 -11.18
CA ILE A 331 -0.77 -19.94 -11.01
C ILE A 331 -1.41 -20.44 -12.32
N THR A 332 -2.00 -19.54 -13.10
CA THR A 332 -2.68 -19.88 -14.35
C THR A 332 -1.67 -20.12 -15.48
N ILE A 333 -0.68 -19.22 -15.64
CA ILE A 333 0.28 -19.29 -16.74
C ILE A 333 1.44 -20.25 -16.47
N THR A 334 1.72 -20.59 -15.22
CA THR A 334 2.77 -21.55 -14.84
C THR A 334 2.11 -22.84 -14.36
N PRO A 335 2.22 -23.96 -15.10
CA PRO A 335 1.59 -25.22 -14.69
C PRO A 335 2.20 -25.71 -13.36
N GLY A 336 1.34 -25.83 -12.34
CA GLY A 336 1.73 -26.24 -10.99
C GLY A 336 1.50 -27.73 -10.68
N THR A 337 1.09 -28.56 -11.65
CA THR A 337 0.76 -29.97 -11.41
C THR A 337 1.81 -30.93 -11.98
N LEU A 338 2.09 -31.99 -11.22
CA LEU A 338 3.04 -33.08 -11.55
C LEU A 338 2.71 -33.83 -12.85
N ASP A 339 1.49 -33.67 -13.37
CA ASP A 339 0.97 -34.34 -14.58
C ASP A 339 1.06 -33.49 -15.85
N GLY A 340 1.48 -32.22 -15.75
CA GLY A 340 1.74 -31.36 -16.93
C GLY A 340 0.51 -31.03 -17.78
N ASN A 341 -0.69 -31.44 -17.39
CA ASN A 341 -1.93 -31.11 -18.08
C ASN A 341 -2.42 -29.74 -17.59
N GLY A 342 -2.27 -28.76 -18.49
CA GLY A 342 -2.30 -27.34 -18.19
C GLY A 342 -3.53 -26.85 -17.42
N THR A 343 -3.27 -25.85 -16.57
CA THR A 343 -4.30 -25.00 -15.97
C THR A 343 -5.12 -24.37 -17.09
N VAL A 344 -6.44 -24.61 -17.12
CA VAL A 344 -7.33 -23.85 -18.02
C VAL A 344 -7.25 -22.39 -17.60
N ALA A 345 -7.19 -21.48 -18.57
CA ALA A 345 -7.16 -20.05 -18.29
C ALA A 345 -8.31 -19.65 -17.36
N THR A 346 -8.07 -18.69 -16.47
CA THR A 346 -9.11 -18.13 -15.61
C THR A 346 -9.80 -16.99 -16.34
N ARG A 347 -11.11 -16.81 -16.09
CA ARG A 347 -11.89 -15.73 -16.73
C ARG A 347 -11.29 -14.35 -16.44
N LEU A 348 -10.57 -14.22 -15.32
CA LEU A 348 -9.84 -13.02 -14.93
C LEU A 348 -8.90 -12.52 -16.03
N ILE A 349 -8.15 -13.41 -16.70
CA ILE A 349 -7.19 -13.04 -17.75
C ILE A 349 -7.88 -12.40 -18.96
N SER A 350 -9.13 -12.75 -19.22
CA SER A 350 -9.89 -12.30 -20.40
C SER A 350 -10.95 -11.23 -20.13
N THR A 351 -11.10 -10.77 -18.89
CA THR A 351 -12.16 -9.80 -18.55
C THR A 351 -11.69 -8.34 -18.67
N CYS A 352 -10.38 -8.09 -18.69
CA CYS A 352 -9.85 -6.73 -18.81
C CYS A 352 -10.07 -6.15 -20.21
N ASN A 353 -10.56 -4.90 -20.28
CA ASN A 353 -10.73 -4.17 -21.54
C ASN A 353 -9.43 -3.57 -22.12
N GLN A 354 -8.29 -3.76 -21.43
CA GLN A 354 -6.97 -3.30 -21.88
C GLN A 354 -6.87 -1.79 -22.18
N CYS A 355 -7.64 -0.94 -21.48
CA CYS A 355 -7.70 0.50 -21.72
C CYS A 355 -6.51 1.31 -21.17
N GLY A 356 -5.57 0.68 -20.45
CA GLY A 356 -4.40 1.36 -19.88
C GLY A 356 -4.66 2.22 -18.62
N LEU A 357 -5.93 2.47 -18.26
CA LEU A 357 -6.30 3.37 -17.14
C LEU A 357 -5.60 3.01 -15.82
N CYS A 358 -5.39 1.72 -15.55
CA CYS A 358 -4.69 1.28 -14.33
C CYS A 358 -3.23 1.74 -14.27
N GLY A 359 -2.54 1.89 -15.41
CA GLY A 359 -1.19 2.46 -15.46
C GLY A 359 -1.24 3.95 -15.14
N GLU A 360 -2.11 4.70 -15.83
CA GLU A 360 -2.27 6.15 -15.71
C GLU A 360 -2.62 6.61 -14.30
N VAL A 361 -3.55 5.93 -13.61
CA VAL A 361 -3.97 6.31 -12.26
C VAL A 361 -3.06 5.76 -11.16
N CYS A 362 -2.13 4.86 -11.49
CA CYS A 362 -1.25 4.26 -10.49
C CYS A 362 -0.06 5.17 -10.25
N PRO A 363 0.25 5.52 -8.98
CA PRO A 363 1.41 6.38 -8.67
C PRO A 363 2.76 5.74 -9.06
N GLU A 364 2.80 4.42 -9.25
CA GLU A 364 4.00 3.68 -9.65
C GLU A 364 3.93 3.21 -11.11
N ASP A 365 2.93 3.67 -11.88
CA ASP A 365 2.74 3.32 -13.30
C ASP A 365 2.66 1.79 -13.51
N ILE A 366 1.73 1.15 -12.79
CA ILE A 366 1.48 -0.29 -12.85
C ILE A 366 0.31 -0.56 -13.79
N ASP A 367 0.62 -0.88 -15.04
CA ASP A 367 -0.37 -1.26 -16.04
C ASP A 367 -0.76 -2.75 -15.95
N VAL A 368 -1.77 -3.03 -15.12
CA VAL A 368 -2.35 -4.37 -14.98
C VAL A 368 -2.97 -4.86 -16.29
N GLY A 369 -3.50 -3.97 -17.14
CA GLY A 369 -4.10 -4.35 -18.42
C GLY A 369 -3.09 -4.95 -19.38
N ARG A 370 -1.93 -4.29 -19.53
CA ARG A 370 -0.80 -4.81 -20.33
C ARG A 370 -0.23 -6.10 -19.75
N TYR A 371 -0.18 -6.24 -18.42
CA TYR A 371 0.21 -7.50 -17.78
C TYR A 371 -0.75 -8.64 -18.13
N LEU A 372 -2.07 -8.42 -18.00
CA LEU A 372 -3.09 -9.41 -18.35
C LEU A 372 -3.09 -9.77 -19.84
N ARG A 373 -2.84 -8.79 -20.72
CA ARG A 373 -2.68 -9.03 -22.17
C ARG A 373 -1.56 -10.03 -22.44
N GLY A 374 -0.39 -9.86 -21.84
CA GLY A 374 0.70 -10.81 -22.07
C GLY A 374 0.46 -12.18 -21.43
N ALA A 375 -0.23 -12.24 -20.29
CA ALA A 375 -0.68 -13.51 -19.73
C ALA A 375 -1.68 -14.22 -20.66
N HIS A 376 -2.59 -13.46 -21.27
CA HIS A 376 -3.51 -13.95 -22.28
C HIS A 376 -2.77 -14.54 -23.48
N ASN A 377 -1.85 -13.78 -24.10
CA ASN A 377 -1.04 -14.25 -25.22
C ASN A 377 -0.26 -15.53 -24.88
N ALA A 378 0.31 -15.60 -23.68
CA ALA A 378 1.03 -16.79 -23.21
C ALA A 378 0.14 -18.03 -23.13
N MET A 379 -1.15 -17.87 -22.78
CA MET A 379 -2.12 -18.97 -22.74
C MET A 379 -2.64 -19.31 -24.15
N THR A 380 -2.84 -18.33 -25.02
CA THR A 380 -3.24 -18.55 -26.42
C THR A 380 -2.16 -19.34 -27.16
N ALA A 381 -0.89 -18.98 -26.98
CA ALA A 381 0.25 -19.69 -27.56
C ALA A 381 0.36 -21.15 -27.09
N LYS A 382 -0.17 -21.48 -25.90
CA LYS A 382 -0.24 -22.86 -25.37
C LYS A 382 -1.45 -23.64 -25.88
N GLY A 383 -2.37 -23.01 -26.61
CA GLY A 383 -3.67 -23.59 -26.95
C GLY A 383 -4.58 -23.82 -25.73
N ALA A 384 -4.32 -23.13 -24.62
CA ALA A 384 -5.02 -23.33 -23.34
C ALA A 384 -6.06 -22.22 -23.05
N MET A 385 -6.17 -21.22 -23.93
CA MET A 385 -7.25 -20.22 -23.86
C MET A 385 -8.56 -20.78 -24.38
N PRO A 386 -9.67 -20.69 -23.60
CA PRO A 386 -10.98 -21.08 -24.08
C PRO A 386 -11.43 -20.21 -25.26
N TRP A 387 -11.62 -20.85 -26.41
CA TRP A 387 -12.04 -20.19 -27.64
C TRP A 387 -13.37 -19.42 -27.50
N ALA A 388 -14.31 -19.97 -26.73
CA ALA A 388 -15.65 -19.38 -26.50
C ALA A 388 -15.62 -17.97 -25.89
N TRP A 389 -14.50 -17.54 -25.31
CA TRP A 389 -14.40 -16.20 -24.71
C TRP A 389 -14.21 -15.09 -25.75
N HIS A 390 -13.64 -15.41 -26.90
CA HIS A 390 -13.33 -14.44 -27.96
C HIS A 390 -13.95 -14.76 -29.32
N GLU A 391 -14.58 -15.93 -29.48
CA GLU A 391 -15.21 -16.39 -30.73
C GLU A 391 -16.07 -15.30 -31.40
N PHE A 392 -17.02 -14.72 -30.65
CA PHE A 392 -17.98 -13.78 -31.23
C PHE A 392 -17.26 -12.60 -31.90
N TRP A 393 -16.30 -11.99 -31.21
CA TRP A 393 -15.56 -10.83 -31.69
C TRP A 393 -14.64 -11.16 -32.86
N LEU A 394 -14.04 -12.35 -32.86
CA LEU A 394 -13.21 -12.82 -33.97
C LEU A 394 -14.03 -13.04 -35.24
N ARG A 395 -15.23 -13.62 -35.11
CA ARG A 395 -16.15 -13.83 -36.24
C ARG A 395 -16.73 -12.53 -36.77
N ASP A 396 -17.03 -11.58 -35.88
CA ASP A 396 -17.50 -10.25 -36.26
C ASP A 396 -16.42 -9.45 -37.00
N MET A 397 -15.16 -9.57 -36.56
CA MET A 397 -14.01 -9.01 -37.25
C MET A 397 -13.83 -9.67 -38.63
N GLU A 398 -13.88 -11.01 -38.71
CA GLU A 398 -13.79 -11.74 -39.97
C GLU A 398 -14.87 -11.28 -40.97
N PHE A 399 -16.11 -11.07 -40.51
CA PHE A 399 -17.17 -10.52 -41.33
C PHE A 399 -16.87 -9.09 -41.79
N SER A 400 -16.43 -8.21 -40.88
CA SER A 400 -16.08 -6.82 -41.16
C SER A 400 -14.94 -6.70 -42.18
N GLU A 401 -14.05 -7.69 -42.21
CA GLU A 401 -12.91 -7.80 -43.13
C GLU A 401 -13.24 -8.57 -44.42
N SER A 402 -14.48 -9.00 -44.61
CA SER A 402 -14.90 -9.73 -45.80
C SER A 402 -15.19 -8.80 -46.97
N GLU A 403 -15.14 -9.32 -48.19
CA GLU A 403 -15.51 -8.58 -49.43
C GLU A 403 -16.93 -8.01 -49.41
N ARG A 404 -17.79 -8.44 -48.47
CA ARG A 404 -19.17 -7.96 -48.32
C ARG A 404 -19.29 -6.72 -47.45
N ALA A 405 -18.30 -6.42 -46.61
CA ALA A 405 -18.36 -5.36 -45.62
C ALA A 405 -17.17 -4.39 -45.72
N ALA A 406 -15.98 -4.90 -46.02
CA ALA A 406 -14.80 -4.09 -46.26
C ALA A 406 -14.89 -3.39 -47.63
N LEU A 407 -14.39 -2.16 -47.70
CA LEU A 407 -14.40 -1.34 -48.91
C LEU A 407 -13.23 -0.37 -48.87
N VAL A 408 -12.52 -0.22 -50.00
CA VAL A 408 -11.57 0.87 -50.20
C VAL A 408 -12.01 1.65 -51.43
N GLY A 409 -12.45 2.89 -51.19
CA GLY A 409 -12.95 3.81 -52.21
C GLY A 409 -11.99 4.98 -52.40
N ARG A 410 -11.70 5.34 -53.66
CA ARG A 410 -10.94 6.55 -53.99
C ARG A 410 -11.77 7.80 -53.75
N SER A 411 -11.08 8.89 -53.46
CA SER A 411 -11.65 10.24 -53.39
C SER A 411 -12.33 10.64 -54.72
N PRO A 412 -13.38 11.49 -54.69
CA PRO A 412 -14.05 11.98 -55.89
C PRO A 412 -13.14 12.63 -56.95
N ASP A 413 -12.09 13.33 -56.53
CA ASP A 413 -11.12 13.94 -57.45
C ASP A 413 -9.90 13.04 -57.77
N GLY A 414 -9.79 11.90 -57.09
CA GLY A 414 -8.73 10.91 -57.26
C GLY A 414 -7.38 11.27 -56.60
N ALA A 415 -7.27 12.42 -55.94
CA ALA A 415 -6.02 12.88 -55.31
C ALA A 415 -5.66 12.10 -54.04
N ASN A 416 -6.68 11.66 -53.28
CA ASN A 416 -6.54 10.89 -52.04
C ASN A 416 -5.55 11.54 -51.06
N GLU A 417 -5.73 12.81 -50.71
CA GLU A 417 -4.90 13.45 -49.67
C GLU A 417 -5.21 12.89 -48.27
N TYR A 418 -6.47 12.50 -48.06
CA TYR A 418 -6.96 11.93 -46.82
C TYR A 418 -7.69 10.61 -47.08
N VAL A 419 -7.76 9.74 -46.08
CA VAL A 419 -8.64 8.57 -46.07
C VAL A 419 -9.46 8.53 -44.80
N PHE A 420 -10.78 8.54 -44.92
CA PHE A 420 -11.67 8.37 -43.79
C PHE A 420 -11.79 6.91 -43.41
N PHE A 421 -11.33 6.58 -42.20
CA PHE A 421 -11.44 5.26 -41.60
C PHE A 421 -12.38 5.34 -40.38
N PRO A 422 -13.68 5.07 -40.56
CA PRO A 422 -14.67 5.21 -39.49
C PRO A 422 -14.53 4.16 -38.38
N GLY A 423 -13.86 3.04 -38.66
CA GLY A 423 -13.83 1.86 -37.81
C GLY A 423 -15.13 1.03 -37.90
N CYS A 424 -15.05 -0.23 -37.52
CA CYS A 424 -16.15 -1.19 -37.66
C CYS A 424 -17.38 -0.83 -36.80
N GLN A 425 -17.19 -0.27 -35.60
CA GLN A 425 -18.29 0.03 -34.68
C GLN A 425 -19.23 1.15 -35.16
N LEU A 426 -18.70 2.14 -35.88
CA LEU A 426 -19.51 3.29 -36.31
C LEU A 426 -20.58 2.83 -37.32
N GLY A 427 -20.16 2.05 -38.32
CA GLY A 427 -21.07 1.46 -39.31
C GLY A 427 -21.97 0.38 -38.73
N ALA A 428 -21.48 -0.42 -37.78
CA ALA A 428 -22.28 -1.43 -37.09
C ALA A 428 -23.39 -0.84 -36.22
N SER A 429 -23.19 0.37 -35.68
CA SER A 429 -24.19 1.08 -34.87
C SER A 429 -25.30 1.67 -35.76
N ASP A 430 -24.91 2.44 -36.79
CA ASP A 430 -25.81 2.95 -37.82
C ASP A 430 -25.01 3.32 -39.08
N PRO A 431 -25.28 2.70 -40.24
CA PRO A 431 -24.58 3.00 -41.48
C PRO A 431 -24.62 4.49 -41.89
N ARG A 432 -25.65 5.22 -41.45
CA ARG A 432 -25.80 6.66 -41.75
C ARG A 432 -24.74 7.51 -41.07
N TYR A 433 -24.16 7.05 -39.95
CA TYR A 433 -23.05 7.76 -39.32
C TYR A 433 -21.80 7.75 -40.19
N VAL A 434 -21.58 6.68 -40.94
CA VAL A 434 -20.46 6.60 -41.89
C VAL A 434 -20.75 7.47 -43.10
N ALA A 435 -21.89 7.24 -43.77
CA ALA A 435 -22.22 7.95 -45.01
C ALA A 435 -22.33 9.47 -44.79
N GLY A 436 -23.09 9.92 -43.79
CA GLY A 436 -23.27 11.35 -43.52
C GLY A 436 -21.98 12.05 -43.09
N THR A 437 -21.10 11.37 -42.35
CA THR A 437 -19.78 11.93 -42.00
C THR A 437 -18.89 12.03 -43.24
N TYR A 438 -18.87 10.99 -44.08
CA TYR A 438 -18.09 11.00 -45.30
C TYR A 438 -18.56 12.09 -46.27
N ASP A 439 -19.88 12.25 -46.46
CA ASP A 439 -20.45 13.32 -47.29
C ASP A 439 -20.00 14.71 -46.80
N LEU A 440 -20.02 14.94 -45.48
CA LEU A 440 -19.54 16.18 -44.87
C LEU A 440 -18.04 16.40 -45.07
N LEU A 441 -17.23 15.34 -44.96
CA LEU A 441 -15.78 15.43 -45.19
C LEU A 441 -15.46 15.75 -46.65
N VAL A 442 -16.16 15.09 -47.58
CA VAL A 442 -16.02 15.32 -49.03
C VAL A 442 -16.47 16.73 -49.43
N GLU A 443 -17.56 17.24 -48.85
CA GLU A 443 -18.01 18.62 -49.07
C GLU A 443 -16.93 19.64 -48.69
N ARG A 444 -16.16 19.35 -47.63
CA ARG A 444 -15.04 20.20 -47.18
C ARG A 444 -13.76 20.00 -47.97
N ASN A 445 -13.45 18.76 -48.35
CA ASN A 445 -12.28 18.42 -49.15
C ASN A 445 -12.61 17.25 -50.10
N PRO A 446 -12.69 17.47 -51.43
CA PRO A 446 -12.98 16.42 -52.40
C PRO A 446 -11.87 15.36 -52.52
N SER A 447 -10.69 15.59 -51.93
CA SER A 447 -9.57 14.66 -51.87
C SER A 447 -9.69 13.59 -50.78
N VAL A 448 -10.84 13.45 -50.11
CA VAL A 448 -11.06 12.47 -49.03
C VAL A 448 -11.51 11.13 -49.63
N ALA A 449 -10.68 10.10 -49.49
CA ALA A 449 -11.00 8.70 -49.78
C ALA A 449 -11.73 8.04 -48.59
N ILE A 450 -12.21 6.80 -48.76
CA ILE A 450 -12.86 6.03 -47.68
C ILE A 450 -12.30 4.62 -47.59
N ALA A 451 -12.07 4.14 -46.37
CA ALA A 451 -11.67 2.76 -46.09
C ALA A 451 -12.52 2.19 -44.96
N LEU A 452 -13.36 1.19 -45.28
CA LEU A 452 -14.19 0.46 -44.33
C LEU A 452 -13.53 -0.85 -43.96
N GLY A 453 -13.44 -1.11 -42.66
CA GLY A 453 -12.88 -2.33 -42.10
C GLY A 453 -12.75 -2.25 -40.58
N CYS A 454 -12.15 -3.27 -40.00
CA CYS A 454 -11.73 -3.37 -38.62
C CYS A 454 -10.25 -3.01 -38.49
N CYS A 455 -9.87 -2.36 -37.39
CA CYS A 455 -8.46 -2.11 -37.05
C CYS A 455 -7.73 -3.34 -36.49
N GLY A 456 -8.40 -4.50 -36.39
CA GLY A 456 -7.81 -5.73 -35.84
C GLY A 456 -7.83 -5.84 -34.32
N ALA A 457 -8.53 -4.94 -33.61
CA ALA A 457 -8.63 -4.99 -32.15
C ALA A 457 -9.13 -6.34 -31.59
N PRO A 458 -10.15 -7.01 -32.17
CA PRO A 458 -10.58 -8.31 -31.68
C PRO A 458 -9.49 -9.39 -31.71
N ALA A 459 -8.67 -9.44 -32.77
CA ALA A 459 -7.54 -10.36 -32.84
C ALA A 459 -6.48 -10.06 -31.79
N LEU A 460 -6.15 -8.77 -31.60
CA LEU A 460 -5.22 -8.34 -30.56
C LEU A 460 -5.70 -8.74 -29.15
N TRP A 461 -6.98 -8.48 -28.84
CA TRP A 461 -7.56 -8.82 -27.54
C TRP A 461 -7.69 -10.33 -27.30
N ALA A 462 -7.77 -11.12 -28.37
CA ALA A 462 -7.78 -12.58 -28.32
C ALA A 462 -6.37 -13.21 -28.29
N GLY A 463 -5.30 -12.40 -28.30
CA GLY A 463 -3.93 -12.91 -28.37
C GLY A 463 -3.61 -13.61 -29.70
N GLU A 464 -4.42 -13.42 -30.74
CA GLU A 464 -4.24 -13.97 -32.09
C GLU A 464 -3.26 -13.09 -32.88
N GLU A 465 -2.00 -13.05 -32.43
CA GLU A 465 -0.96 -12.12 -32.94
C GLU A 465 -0.77 -12.23 -34.46
N LYS A 466 -0.85 -13.46 -35.00
CA LYS A 466 -0.74 -13.70 -36.44
C LYS A 466 -1.88 -13.04 -37.20
N LEU A 467 -3.12 -13.24 -36.75
CA LEU A 467 -4.30 -12.66 -37.38
C LEU A 467 -4.31 -11.14 -37.26
N HIS A 468 -3.91 -10.60 -36.11
CA HIS A 468 -3.79 -9.15 -35.93
C HIS A 468 -2.78 -8.55 -36.92
N LYS A 469 -1.62 -9.20 -37.09
CA LYS A 469 -0.62 -8.78 -38.08
C LYS A 469 -1.17 -8.82 -39.51
N GLU A 470 -1.90 -9.86 -39.88
CA GLU A 470 -2.52 -9.97 -41.21
C GLU A 470 -3.50 -8.81 -41.49
N VAL A 471 -4.26 -8.36 -40.49
CA VAL A 471 -5.14 -7.18 -40.60
C VAL A 471 -4.32 -5.90 -40.76
N CYS A 472 -3.29 -5.69 -39.95
CA CYS A 472 -2.41 -4.52 -40.06
C CYS A 472 -1.70 -4.44 -41.43
N ASP A 473 -1.22 -5.58 -41.94
CA ASP A 473 -0.57 -5.64 -43.25
C ASP A 473 -1.55 -5.31 -44.38
N ARG A 474 -2.81 -5.75 -44.26
CA ARG A 474 -3.88 -5.38 -45.20
C ARG A 474 -4.18 -3.89 -45.20
N ILE A 475 -4.38 -3.29 -44.02
CA ILE A 475 -4.60 -1.84 -43.87
C ILE A 475 -3.45 -1.06 -44.51
N ARG A 476 -2.20 -1.49 -44.27
CA ARG A 476 -1.02 -0.87 -44.87
C ARG A 476 -1.02 -0.97 -46.39
N ASN A 477 -1.37 -2.12 -46.95
CA ASN A 477 -1.44 -2.31 -48.40
C ASN A 477 -2.53 -1.42 -49.04
N ASP A 478 -3.71 -1.35 -48.42
CA ASP A 478 -4.82 -0.51 -48.89
C ASP A 478 -4.46 0.98 -48.82
N TRP A 479 -3.84 1.40 -47.72
CA TRP A 479 -3.32 2.76 -47.54
C TRP A 479 -2.26 3.12 -48.58
N GLN A 480 -1.32 2.24 -48.86
CA GLN A 480 -0.32 2.43 -49.92
C GLN A 480 -0.95 2.51 -51.31
N ALA A 481 -1.97 1.69 -51.59
CA ALA A 481 -2.69 1.70 -52.86
C ALA A 481 -3.46 3.02 -53.11
N LEU A 482 -3.83 3.72 -52.04
CA LEU A 482 -4.42 5.06 -52.10
C LEU A 482 -3.38 6.18 -52.30
N GLY A 483 -2.09 5.89 -52.22
CA GLY A 483 -1.03 6.90 -52.34
C GLY A 483 -0.51 7.43 -51.00
N SER A 484 -0.70 6.68 -49.91
CA SER A 484 -0.26 7.04 -48.55
C SER A 484 -0.90 8.31 -47.96
N PRO A 485 -2.24 8.48 -48.00
CA PRO A 485 -2.96 9.62 -47.43
C PRO A 485 -2.78 9.80 -45.91
N THR A 486 -3.19 10.94 -45.37
CA THR A 486 -3.43 11.06 -43.92
C THR A 486 -4.75 10.37 -43.54
N ALA A 487 -4.75 9.50 -42.53
CA ALA A 487 -5.93 8.79 -42.07
C ALA A 487 -6.76 9.62 -41.08
N ILE A 488 -8.04 9.83 -41.38
CA ILE A 488 -9.02 10.46 -40.49
C ILE A 488 -9.73 9.34 -39.72
N LEU A 489 -9.53 9.27 -38.42
CA LEU A 489 -10.04 8.20 -37.56
C LEU A 489 -11.25 8.67 -36.74
N ALA A 490 -12.32 7.89 -36.69
CA ALA A 490 -13.51 8.20 -35.88
C ALA A 490 -13.66 7.36 -34.59
N CYS A 491 -12.85 6.32 -34.43
CA CYS A 491 -12.93 5.38 -33.32
C CYS A 491 -11.68 5.51 -32.41
N PRO A 492 -11.84 5.72 -31.09
CA PRO A 492 -10.71 5.80 -30.16
C PRO A 492 -9.82 4.55 -30.16
N SER A 493 -10.39 3.35 -30.30
CA SER A 493 -9.60 2.12 -30.42
C SER A 493 -8.78 2.10 -31.72
N CYS A 494 -9.34 2.59 -32.83
CA CYS A 494 -8.57 2.71 -34.08
C CYS A 494 -7.42 3.70 -33.91
N LEU A 495 -7.63 4.83 -33.23
CA LEU A 495 -6.58 5.80 -32.95
C LEU A 495 -5.42 5.17 -32.15
N GLN A 496 -5.75 4.45 -31.08
CA GLN A 496 -4.75 3.76 -30.27
C GLN A 496 -3.98 2.70 -31.09
N LEU A 497 -4.70 1.88 -31.86
CA LEU A 497 -4.08 0.78 -32.62
C LEU A 497 -3.23 1.28 -33.78
N PHE A 498 -3.66 2.34 -34.48
CA PHE A 498 -2.84 2.94 -35.52
C PHE A 498 -1.56 3.53 -34.94
N ALA A 499 -1.65 4.22 -33.80
CA ALA A 499 -0.47 4.75 -33.12
C ALA A 499 0.51 3.65 -32.66
N GLU A 500 0.01 2.50 -32.17
CA GLU A 500 0.87 1.41 -31.66
C GLU A 500 1.41 0.50 -32.78
N PHE A 501 0.59 0.15 -33.79
CA PHE A 501 0.91 -0.90 -34.77
C PHE A 501 1.04 -0.43 -36.22
N LEU A 502 0.59 0.79 -36.54
CA LEU A 502 0.71 1.41 -37.86
C LEU A 502 1.29 2.85 -37.75
N PRO A 503 2.40 3.07 -37.02
CA PRO A 503 2.92 4.40 -36.74
C PRO A 503 3.42 5.14 -38.00
N ASP A 504 3.58 4.41 -39.11
CA ASP A 504 3.91 4.93 -40.42
C ASP A 504 2.75 5.69 -41.09
N ILE A 505 1.52 5.47 -40.63
CA ILE A 505 0.32 6.14 -41.17
C ILE A 505 0.07 7.43 -40.37
N PRO A 506 0.17 8.63 -41.00
CA PRO A 506 -0.21 9.88 -40.34
C PRO A 506 -1.70 9.85 -40.00
N THR A 507 -2.07 10.22 -38.78
CA THR A 507 -3.45 10.17 -38.30
C THR A 507 -3.93 11.52 -37.77
N VAL A 508 -5.21 11.79 -37.97
CA VAL A 508 -5.97 12.87 -37.30
C VAL A 508 -7.27 12.27 -36.76
N PHE A 509 -7.72 12.72 -35.60
CA PHE A 509 -8.97 12.25 -35.02
C PHE A 509 -10.13 13.14 -35.49
N LEU A 510 -11.27 12.54 -35.84
CA LEU A 510 -12.42 13.26 -36.42
C LEU A 510 -12.95 14.42 -35.55
N ALA A 511 -12.74 14.35 -34.23
CA ALA A 511 -13.19 15.38 -33.29
C ALA A 511 -12.21 16.55 -33.14
N ASP A 512 -11.00 16.45 -33.68
CA ASP A 512 -9.98 17.50 -33.74
C ASP A 512 -10.15 18.33 -35.03
#